data_AF-A0A183NYG3-F1
#
_entry.id   AF-A0A183NYG3-F1
#
_cell.length_a   1.000
_cell.length_b   1.000
_cell.length_c   1.000
_cell.angle_alpha   90.00
_cell.angle_beta   90.00
_cell.angle_gamma   90.00
#
_symmetry.space_group_name_H-M   'P 1'
#
loop_
_entity.id
_entity.type
_entity.pdbx_description
1 polymer ?
#
loop_
_entity_poly.entity_id
_entity_poly.type
_entity_poly.pdbx_seq_one_letter_code
_entity_poly.pdbx_strand_id
1 'polypeptide(L)'
;SSSSSSSSSSSSSSSSSSSSSSFNNRLLRENNPIESEGQYDLQIMNVELSDEGSYVCQVNFMRQQYLSQTAVLTVQVPSEAPQLVQITNEGKGQRIDIGPSRPAIVDDGSIMVLECIARHGKPGALLTWFIDGVQVKLESNPDSTPGSFISGFSGNLTFQLEASAKIPRL
;
A
#
# COMPACT_ATOMS: atom_id res chain seq x y z
N SER A 1 -38.37 -54.20 45.55
CA SER A 1 -37.13 -53.60 45.01
C SER A 1 -36.76 -54.41 43.77
N SER A 2 -36.70 -53.89 42.55
CA SER A 2 -36.60 -52.50 42.07
C SER A 2 -37.03 -52.51 40.59
N SER A 3 -37.90 -51.60 40.19
CA SER A 3 -38.27 -51.37 38.79
C SER A 3 -37.15 -50.58 38.10
N SER A 4 -36.58 -51.10 37.02
CA SER A 4 -35.57 -50.40 36.21
C SER A 4 -36.23 -49.65 35.05
N SER A 5 -36.33 -48.33 35.18
CA SER A 5 -36.73 -47.40 34.12
C SER A 5 -35.51 -46.97 33.30
N SER A 6 -35.52 -47.29 32.00
CA SER A 6 -34.55 -46.79 31.03
C SER A 6 -35.03 -45.46 30.46
N SER A 7 -34.40 -44.36 30.88
CA SER A 7 -34.58 -43.04 30.29
C SER A 7 -33.47 -42.79 29.26
N SER A 8 -33.83 -42.83 27.98
CA SER A 8 -33.01 -42.38 26.86
C SER A 8 -32.99 -40.85 26.84
N SER A 9 -31.84 -40.26 27.17
CA SER A 9 -31.57 -38.83 27.01
C SER A 9 -31.15 -38.54 25.58
N SER A 10 -32.07 -38.00 24.77
CA SER A 10 -31.77 -37.39 23.48
C SER A 10 -31.11 -36.03 23.71
N SER A 11 -29.79 -35.97 23.54
CA SER A 11 -29.04 -34.72 23.49
C SER A 11 -29.27 -34.05 22.12
N SER A 12 -30.11 -33.03 22.09
CA SER A 12 -30.21 -32.09 20.97
C SER A 12 -28.97 -31.19 20.98
N SER A 13 -27.98 -31.52 20.17
CA SER A 13 -26.88 -30.62 19.83
C SER A 13 -27.40 -29.51 18.94
N SER A 14 -27.55 -28.30 19.50
CA SER A 14 -27.85 -27.08 18.75
C SER A 14 -26.61 -26.72 17.93
N SER A 15 -26.61 -27.06 16.65
CA SER A 15 -25.63 -26.52 15.70
C SER A 15 -25.95 -25.04 15.49
N SER A 16 -25.27 -24.14 16.20
CA SER A 16 -25.31 -22.71 15.90
C SER A 16 -24.57 -22.47 14.59
N SER A 17 -25.29 -22.52 13.48
CA SER A 17 -24.79 -22.22 12.15
C SER A 17 -24.62 -20.70 12.01
N SER A 18 -23.38 -20.21 12.13
CA SER A 18 -23.03 -18.85 11.71
C SER A 18 -23.31 -18.72 10.22
N SER A 19 -24.26 -17.86 9.84
CA SER A 19 -24.64 -17.68 8.44
C SER A 19 -23.66 -16.73 7.77
N SER A 20 -22.59 -17.26 7.19
CA SER A 20 -21.63 -16.46 6.42
C SER A 20 -21.98 -16.48 4.93
N SER A 21 -22.09 -15.31 4.31
CA SER A 21 -22.18 -15.20 2.85
C SER A 21 -20.83 -14.75 2.28
N SER A 22 -20.41 -15.38 1.19
CA SER A 22 -19.12 -15.12 0.55
C SER A 22 -19.31 -14.83 -0.93
N PHE A 23 -18.66 -13.77 -1.42
CA PHE A 23 -18.58 -13.43 -2.83
C PHE A 23 -17.15 -13.05 -3.16
N ASN A 24 -16.51 -13.79 -4.08
CA ASN A 24 -15.08 -13.69 -4.36
C ASN A 24 -14.24 -13.77 -3.07
N ASN A 25 -13.41 -12.76 -2.82
CA ASN A 25 -12.54 -12.64 -1.66
C ASN A 25 -13.19 -11.92 -0.47
N ARG A 26 -14.52 -11.73 -0.51
CA ARG A 26 -15.30 -10.97 0.48
C ARG A 26 -16.18 -11.91 1.28
N LEU A 27 -16.05 -11.84 2.59
CA LEU A 27 -16.79 -12.63 3.55
C LEU A 27 -17.57 -11.70 4.47
N LEU A 28 -18.89 -11.81 4.46
CA LEU A 28 -19.74 -11.20 5.48
C LEU A 28 -19.82 -12.14 6.67
N ARG A 29 -19.35 -11.67 7.82
CA ARG A 29 -19.38 -12.39 9.09
C ARG A 29 -20.51 -11.86 9.96
N GLU A 30 -21.37 -12.78 10.38
CA GLU A 30 -22.30 -12.58 11.48
C GLU A 30 -21.60 -13.07 12.74
N ASN A 31 -21.38 -12.19 13.72
CA ASN A 31 -20.71 -12.58 14.96
C ASN A 31 -21.58 -13.56 15.75
N ASN A 32 -20.95 -14.56 16.37
CA ASN A 32 -21.59 -15.64 17.13
C ASN A 32 -22.47 -15.06 18.26
N PRO A 33 -23.66 -15.62 18.56
CA PRO A 33 -24.67 -15.11 19.52
C PRO A 33 -24.25 -14.85 20.97
N ILE A 34 -22.98 -14.95 21.33
CA ILE A 34 -22.48 -14.64 22.68
C ILE A 34 -22.16 -13.14 22.83
N GLU A 35 -21.96 -12.41 21.72
CA GLU A 35 -21.81 -10.96 21.74
C GLU A 35 -22.74 -10.32 20.69
N SER A 36 -23.79 -9.66 21.19
CA SER A 36 -24.64 -8.69 20.49
C SER A 36 -25.25 -9.15 19.15
N GLU A 37 -26.51 -9.60 19.18
CA GLU A 37 -27.34 -9.65 17.96
C GLU A 37 -27.23 -8.33 17.18
N GLY A 38 -26.99 -8.41 15.87
CA GLY A 38 -26.97 -7.24 14.98
C GLY A 38 -25.59 -6.68 14.60
N GLN A 39 -24.48 -7.33 14.98
CA GLN A 39 -23.15 -6.95 14.50
C GLN A 39 -22.70 -7.76 13.27
N TYR A 40 -22.40 -7.05 12.19
CA TYR A 40 -21.96 -7.62 10.92
C TYR A 40 -20.65 -6.99 10.46
N ASP A 41 -19.68 -7.82 10.10
CA ASP A 41 -18.36 -7.40 9.63
C ASP A 41 -18.12 -7.84 8.19
N LEU A 42 -17.58 -6.95 7.35
CA LEU A 42 -17.07 -7.29 6.03
C LEU A 42 -15.57 -7.57 6.13
N GLN A 43 -15.17 -8.80 5.84
CA GLN A 43 -13.78 -9.19 5.71
C GLN A 43 -13.41 -9.35 4.24
N ILE A 44 -12.35 -8.68 3.79
CA ILE A 44 -11.78 -8.83 2.44
C ILE A 44 -10.41 -9.52 2.60
N MET A 45 -10.28 -10.73 2.07
CA MET A 45 -9.06 -11.53 2.13
C MET A 45 -8.25 -11.34 0.84
N ASN A 46 -6.92 -11.50 0.88
CA ASN A 46 -6.06 -11.40 -0.31
C ASN A 46 -6.41 -10.16 -1.16
N VAL A 47 -6.35 -8.98 -0.54
CA VAL A 47 -6.81 -7.71 -1.13
C VAL A 47 -6.11 -7.45 -2.46
N GLU A 48 -6.90 -7.11 -3.48
CA GLU A 48 -6.43 -6.74 -4.82
C GLU A 48 -6.70 -5.26 -5.11
N LEU A 49 -6.05 -4.70 -6.13
CA LEU A 49 -6.26 -3.30 -6.54
C LEU A 49 -7.73 -2.99 -6.89
N SER A 50 -8.48 -3.98 -7.38
CA SER A 50 -9.90 -3.87 -7.70
C SER A 50 -10.80 -3.78 -6.45
N ASP A 51 -10.28 -4.09 -5.26
CA ASP A 51 -11.02 -3.93 -4.01
C ASP A 51 -10.96 -2.50 -3.46
N GLU A 52 -10.11 -1.64 -4.01
CA GLU A 52 -10.10 -0.23 -3.65
C GLU A 52 -11.44 0.42 -3.97
N GLY A 53 -11.95 1.20 -3.01
CA GLY A 53 -13.18 1.95 -3.21
C GLY A 53 -13.89 2.35 -1.93
N SER A 54 -15.12 2.79 -2.12
CA SER A 54 -16.00 3.24 -1.05
C SER A 54 -17.00 2.15 -0.68
N TYR A 55 -17.09 1.86 0.61
CA TYR A 55 -17.94 0.83 1.19
C TYR A 55 -18.97 1.44 2.12
N VAL A 56 -20.19 0.94 2.06
CA VAL A 56 -21.28 1.29 2.97
C VAL A 56 -21.97 0.02 3.45
N CYS A 57 -22.38 0.01 4.71
CA CYS A 57 -23.33 -0.99 5.20
C CYS A 57 -24.73 -0.53 4.82
N GLN A 58 -25.49 -1.42 4.17
CA GLN A 58 -26.87 -1.19 3.79
C GLN A 58 -27.79 -2.10 4.60
N VAL A 59 -28.75 -1.51 5.29
CA VAL A 59 -29.83 -2.23 5.96
C VAL A 59 -31.16 -1.86 5.32
N ASN A 60 -31.97 -2.86 4.98
CA ASN A 60 -33.32 -2.65 4.46
C ASN A 60 -34.33 -2.95 5.57
N PHE A 61 -35.10 -1.94 5.99
CA PHE A 61 -36.14 -2.07 7.02
C PHE A 61 -37.41 -1.37 6.57
N MET A 62 -38.58 -2.04 6.68
CA MET A 62 -39.88 -1.49 6.29
C MET A 62 -39.91 -0.86 4.88
N ARG A 63 -39.28 -1.51 3.90
CA ARG A 63 -39.09 -1.01 2.51
C ARG A 63 -38.31 0.30 2.38
N GLN A 64 -37.61 0.72 3.44
CA GLN A 64 -36.67 1.84 3.42
C GLN A 64 -35.24 1.32 3.52
N GLN A 65 -34.32 2.03 2.87
CA GLN A 65 -32.89 1.73 2.87
C GLN A 65 -32.17 2.70 3.81
N TYR A 66 -31.39 2.15 4.72
CA TYR A 66 -30.51 2.89 5.61
C TYR A 66 -29.07 2.58 5.27
N LEU A 67 -28.25 3.63 5.13
CA LEU A 67 -26.83 3.53 4.80
C LEU A 67 -25.99 3.98 5.99
N SER A 68 -24.88 3.30 6.24
CA SER A 68 -23.85 3.77 7.17
C SER A 68 -23.08 4.97 6.61
N GLN A 69 -22.16 5.50 7.41
CA GLN A 69 -21.07 6.30 6.88
C GLN A 69 -20.24 5.49 5.88
N THR A 70 -19.64 6.19 4.91
CA THR A 70 -18.77 5.60 3.91
C THR A 70 -17.40 5.27 4.51
N ALA A 71 -16.97 4.01 4.38
CA ALA A 71 -15.61 3.58 4.64
C ALA A 71 -14.82 3.56 3.32
N VAL A 72 -13.70 4.28 3.26
CA VAL A 72 -12.82 4.28 2.08
C VAL A 72 -11.70 3.28 2.29
N LEU A 73 -11.62 2.25 1.45
CA LEU A 73 -10.51 1.31 1.40
C LEU A 73 -9.54 1.76 0.32
N THR A 74 -8.30 2.06 0.70
CA THR A 74 -7.20 2.31 -0.23
C THR A 74 -6.24 1.14 -0.22
N VAL A 75 -5.89 0.63 -1.40
CA VAL A 75 -4.96 -0.48 -1.57
C VAL A 75 -3.59 0.08 -1.91
N GLN A 76 -2.60 -0.28 -1.08
CA GLN A 76 -1.23 0.17 -1.23
C GLN A 76 -0.37 -0.91 -1.89
N VAL A 77 0.48 -0.49 -2.82
CA VAL A 77 1.42 -1.33 -3.54
C VAL A 77 2.82 -0.78 -3.30
N PRO A 78 3.76 -1.57 -2.75
CA PRO A 78 5.13 -1.12 -2.59
C PRO A 78 5.78 -0.88 -3.96
N SER A 79 6.59 0.17 -4.06
CA SER A 79 7.39 0.40 -5.26
C SER A 79 8.44 -0.70 -5.47
N GLU A 80 8.84 -0.88 -6.72
CA GLU A 80 10.05 -1.62 -7.06
C GLU A 80 11.28 -0.94 -6.43
N ALA A 81 12.33 -1.75 -6.24
CA ALA A 81 13.65 -1.21 -5.91
C ALA A 81 14.04 -0.16 -6.98
N PRO A 82 14.40 1.05 -6.57
CA PRO A 82 14.63 2.12 -7.53
C PRO A 82 15.90 1.89 -8.32
N GLN A 83 15.86 2.36 -9.55
CA GLN A 83 16.96 2.25 -10.51
C GLN A 83 17.63 3.61 -10.65
N LEU A 84 18.96 3.62 -10.48
CA LEU A 84 19.78 4.81 -10.69
C LEU A 84 20.26 4.85 -12.15
N VAL A 85 20.09 5.99 -12.80
CA VAL A 85 20.43 6.21 -14.21
C VAL A 85 21.20 7.50 -14.34
N GLN A 86 22.30 7.49 -15.09
CA GLN A 86 23.00 8.69 -15.55
C GLN A 86 22.58 9.02 -16.97
N ILE A 87 22.31 10.30 -17.25
CA ILE A 87 22.10 10.80 -18.60
C ILE A 87 23.37 11.52 -19.04
N THR A 88 24.05 11.00 -20.06
CA THR A 88 25.29 11.61 -20.56
C THR A 88 25.04 12.92 -21.29
N ASN A 89 26.12 13.61 -21.68
CA ASN A 89 26.06 14.87 -22.43
C ASN A 89 25.13 15.90 -21.75
N GLU A 90 25.30 16.09 -20.44
CA GLU A 90 24.56 17.07 -19.64
C GLU A 90 23.04 16.92 -19.75
N GLY A 91 22.55 15.67 -19.76
CA GLY A 91 21.12 15.37 -19.84
C GLY A 91 20.56 15.19 -21.25
N LYS A 92 21.39 15.26 -22.29
CA LYS A 92 20.95 15.13 -23.70
C LYS A 92 21.41 13.84 -24.39
N GLY A 93 22.19 13.04 -23.68
CA GLY A 93 22.84 11.85 -24.21
C GLY A 93 22.12 10.56 -23.88
N GLN A 94 22.90 9.48 -23.81
CA GLN A 94 22.40 8.15 -23.52
C GLN A 94 22.04 8.03 -22.03
N ARG A 95 20.98 7.26 -21.76
CA ARG A 95 20.62 6.81 -20.42
C ARG A 95 21.42 5.56 -20.08
N ILE A 96 22.19 5.63 -19.01
CA ILE A 96 23.11 4.58 -18.56
C ILE A 96 22.72 4.14 -17.17
N ASP A 97 22.47 2.84 -16.97
CA ASP A 97 22.20 2.28 -15.65
C ASP A 97 23.46 2.31 -14.79
N ILE A 98 23.30 2.85 -13.58
CA ILE A 98 24.35 3.02 -12.58
C ILE A 98 24.10 2.07 -11.42
N GLY A 99 25.17 1.43 -10.95
CA GLY A 99 25.11 0.50 -9.84
C GLY A 99 26.49 0.07 -9.37
N PRO A 100 26.58 -0.94 -8.51
CA PRO A 100 27.85 -1.37 -7.90
C PRO A 100 28.94 -1.75 -8.92
N SER A 101 28.54 -2.24 -10.10
CA SER A 101 29.45 -2.64 -11.18
C SER A 101 29.74 -1.53 -12.21
N ARG A 102 28.98 -0.43 -12.19
CA ARG A 102 29.11 0.67 -13.16
C ARG A 102 28.89 2.02 -12.45
N PRO A 103 29.96 2.71 -12.04
CA PRO A 103 29.85 4.01 -11.37
C PRO A 103 29.40 5.09 -12.36
N ALA A 104 28.78 6.15 -11.83
CA ALA A 104 28.53 7.37 -12.58
C ALA A 104 29.85 8.15 -12.74
N ILE A 105 30.14 8.62 -13.95
CA ILE A 105 31.39 9.32 -14.28
C ILE A 105 31.07 10.56 -15.09
N VAL A 106 31.67 11.69 -14.73
CA VAL A 106 31.57 12.96 -15.44
C VAL A 106 32.95 13.63 -15.47
N ASP A 107 33.24 14.36 -16.54
CA ASP A 107 34.47 15.14 -16.64
C ASP A 107 34.42 16.36 -15.71
N ASP A 108 35.60 16.79 -15.23
CA ASP A 108 35.72 18.00 -14.42
C ASP A 108 35.12 19.22 -15.14
N GLY A 109 34.37 20.03 -14.40
CA GLY A 109 33.66 21.21 -14.92
C GLY A 109 32.39 20.91 -15.72
N SER A 110 32.07 19.64 -16.02
CA SER A 110 30.84 19.27 -16.74
C SER A 110 29.68 18.94 -15.80
N ILE A 111 28.45 19.03 -16.30
CA ILE A 111 27.24 18.76 -15.51
C ILE A 111 26.90 17.26 -15.52
N MET A 112 26.78 16.67 -14.32
CA MET A 112 26.27 15.31 -14.14
C MET A 112 24.76 15.32 -13.91
N VAL A 113 24.02 14.56 -14.73
CA VAL A 113 22.57 14.42 -14.62
C VAL A 113 22.23 12.99 -14.21
N LEU A 114 21.54 12.87 -13.07
CA LEU A 114 21.14 11.58 -12.49
C LEU A 114 19.63 11.52 -12.30
N GLU A 115 19.06 10.35 -12.59
CA GLU A 115 17.66 10.01 -12.31
C GLU A 115 17.63 8.80 -11.37
N CYS A 116 16.82 8.87 -10.32
CA CYS A 116 16.48 7.72 -9.49
C CYS A 116 15.00 7.43 -9.67
N ILE A 117 14.68 6.21 -10.09
CA ILE A 117 13.35 5.87 -10.59
C ILE A 117 12.81 4.66 -9.82
N ALA A 118 11.82 4.90 -8.97
CA ALA A 118 10.98 3.87 -8.35
C ALA A 118 9.68 3.71 -9.14
N ARG A 119 9.41 2.51 -9.65
CA ARG A 119 8.21 2.23 -10.47
C ARG A 119 7.15 1.46 -9.71
N HIS A 120 5.94 1.48 -10.26
CA HIS A 120 4.81 0.64 -9.88
C HIS A 120 4.34 0.74 -8.41
N GLY A 121 4.74 1.79 -7.68
CA GLY A 121 4.25 2.07 -6.33
C GLY A 121 2.90 2.77 -6.31
N LYS A 122 2.09 2.43 -5.31
CA LYS A 122 0.85 3.12 -4.98
C LYS A 122 0.75 3.28 -3.46
N PRO A 123 0.83 4.49 -2.91
CA PRO A 123 1.20 5.73 -3.59
C PRO A 123 2.63 5.69 -4.15
N GLY A 124 2.94 6.59 -5.08
CA GLY A 124 4.28 6.67 -5.65
C GLY A 124 5.35 6.91 -4.57
N ALA A 125 6.53 6.35 -4.76
CA ALA A 125 7.63 6.46 -3.81
C ALA A 125 8.08 7.90 -3.54
N LEU A 126 8.50 8.15 -2.31
CA LEU A 126 9.34 9.29 -1.97
C LEU A 126 10.81 8.85 -2.01
N LEU A 127 11.62 9.56 -2.79
CA LEU A 127 13.05 9.28 -2.95
C LEU A 127 13.88 10.39 -2.33
N THR A 128 14.80 10.01 -1.45
CA THR A 128 15.74 10.93 -0.80
C THR A 128 17.16 10.59 -1.22
N TRP A 129 17.94 11.60 -1.59
CA TRP A 129 19.32 11.45 -2.06
C TRP A 129 20.33 11.75 -0.96
N PHE A 130 21.42 10.99 -0.94
CA PHE A 130 22.52 11.15 -0.01
C PHE A 130 23.86 11.06 -0.73
N ILE A 131 24.79 11.95 -0.38
CA ILE A 131 26.19 11.88 -0.81
C ILE A 131 27.04 11.76 0.44
N ASP A 132 27.83 10.70 0.51
CA ASP A 132 28.67 10.38 1.68
C ASP A 132 27.88 10.41 2.99
N GLY A 133 26.61 9.96 2.93
CA GLY A 133 25.69 9.93 4.06
C GLY A 133 25.02 11.26 4.40
N VAL A 134 25.32 12.35 3.69
CA VAL A 134 24.69 13.66 3.88
C VAL A 134 23.51 13.82 2.92
N GLN A 135 22.33 14.10 3.46
CA GLN A 135 21.12 14.31 2.66
C GLN A 135 21.28 15.53 1.75
N VAL A 136 21.02 15.33 0.46
CA VAL A 136 21.00 16.41 -0.53
C VAL A 136 19.60 17.02 -0.56
N LYS A 137 19.51 18.34 -0.39
CA LYS A 137 18.27 19.07 -0.61
C LYS A 137 18.15 19.38 -2.10
N LEU A 138 17.20 18.72 -2.76
CA LEU A 138 16.83 19.07 -4.13
C LEU A 138 15.93 20.30 -4.09
N GLU A 139 16.37 21.40 -4.69
CA GLU A 139 15.50 22.56 -4.90
C GLU A 139 14.47 22.19 -5.98
N SER A 140 13.20 22.04 -5.58
CA SER A 140 12.12 21.86 -6.53
C SER A 140 11.82 23.23 -7.16
N ASN A 141 12.43 23.54 -8.29
CA ASN A 141 11.99 24.68 -9.07
C ASN A 141 10.59 24.40 -9.65
N PRO A 142 9.62 25.31 -9.51
CA PRO A 142 8.28 25.15 -10.08
C PRO A 142 8.27 25.13 -11.61
N ASP A 143 9.41 25.41 -12.25
CA ASP A 143 9.57 25.57 -13.70
C ASP A 143 10.27 24.37 -14.38
N SER A 144 10.08 23.17 -13.83
CA SER A 144 10.44 21.86 -14.44
C SER A 144 11.93 21.48 -14.56
N THR A 145 12.88 22.24 -14.01
CA THR A 145 14.27 21.77 -13.91
C THR A 145 14.43 20.77 -12.76
N PRO A 146 14.89 19.52 -13.02
CA PRO A 146 15.25 18.58 -11.95
C PRO A 146 16.26 19.24 -11.01
N GLY A 147 16.03 19.12 -9.70
CA GLY A 147 16.82 19.81 -8.67
C GLY A 147 18.32 19.64 -8.91
N SER A 148 19.01 20.76 -9.14
CA SER A 148 20.46 20.77 -9.30
C SER A 148 21.11 20.96 -7.93
N PHE A 149 22.24 20.31 -7.72
CA PHE A 149 23.13 20.60 -6.61
C PHE A 149 24.55 20.60 -7.16
N ILE A 150 25.39 21.52 -6.68
CA ILE A 150 26.80 21.58 -7.03
C ILE A 150 27.55 20.84 -5.92
N SER A 151 28.15 19.70 -6.25
CA SER A 151 29.07 18.99 -5.35
C SER A 151 30.43 18.87 -6.02
N GLY A 152 31.50 19.18 -5.29
CA GLY A 152 32.86 19.30 -5.82
C GLY A 152 33.77 18.08 -5.65
N PHE A 153 33.26 16.87 -5.39
CA PHE A 153 34.13 15.72 -5.09
C PHE A 153 33.54 14.36 -5.52
N SER A 154 34.42 13.35 -5.65
CA SER A 154 34.07 11.93 -5.69
C SER A 154 33.47 11.50 -4.35
N GLY A 155 32.26 10.94 -4.38
CA GLY A 155 31.57 10.50 -3.16
C GLY A 155 30.66 9.30 -3.43
N ASN A 156 30.27 8.60 -2.37
CA ASN A 156 29.35 7.49 -2.46
C ASN A 156 27.91 8.02 -2.52
N LEU A 157 27.28 7.83 -3.67
CA LEU A 157 25.89 8.24 -3.90
C LEU A 157 24.94 7.11 -3.51
N THR A 158 24.03 7.42 -2.60
CA THR A 158 22.99 6.50 -2.14
C THR A 158 21.63 7.18 -2.15
N PHE A 159 20.56 6.39 -2.15
CA PHE A 159 19.20 6.87 -2.03
C PHE A 159 18.46 6.08 -0.94
N GLN A 160 17.43 6.70 -0.38
CA GLN A 160 16.47 6.04 0.51
C GLN A 160 15.08 6.07 -0.12
N LEU A 161 14.41 4.92 -0.08
CA LEU A 161 13.06 4.70 -0.59
C LEU A 161 12.07 4.70 0.57
N GLU A 162 11.05 5.55 0.51
CA GLU A 162 9.94 5.59 1.47
C GLU A 162 8.59 5.56 0.76
N ALA A 163 7.60 4.93 1.39
CA ALA A 163 6.21 5.00 0.91
C ALA A 163 5.67 6.43 1.14
N SER A 164 5.17 7.08 0.09
CA SER A 164 4.67 8.45 0.21
C SER A 164 3.33 8.48 0.93
N ALA A 165 3.26 9.04 2.14
CA ALA A 165 2.04 9.05 2.94
C ALA A 165 0.97 10.05 2.46
N LYS A 166 0.92 10.47 1.19
CA LYS A 166 0.03 11.56 0.75
C LYS A 166 -1.43 11.08 0.64
N ILE A 167 -2.10 11.13 1.78
CA ILE A 167 -3.54 10.91 1.96
C ILE A 167 -4.21 12.30 2.02
N PRO A 168 -4.96 12.75 1.01
CA PRO A 168 -5.91 13.83 1.25
C PRO A 168 -7.04 13.27 2.11
N ARG A 169 -7.16 13.76 3.36
CA ARG A 169 -8.41 13.65 4.10
C ARG A 169 -9.40 14.64 3.49
N LEU A 170 -10.55 14.14 3.04
CA LEU A 170 -11.76 14.92 2.78
C LEU A 170 -12.91 14.24 3.52
#